data_AF-A0AAQ4F0R2-F1
#
_entry.id   AF-A0AAQ4F0R2-F1
#
_cell.length_a   1.000
_cell.length_b   1.000
_cell.length_c   1.000
_cell.angle_alpha   90.00
_cell.angle_beta   90.00
_cell.angle_gamma   90.00
#
_symmetry.space_group_name_H-M   'P 1'
#
loop_
_entity.id
_entity.type
_entity.pdbx_description
1 polymer ?
#
loop_
_entity_poly.entity_id
_entity_poly.type
_entity_poly.pdbx_seq_one_letter_code
_entity_poly.pdbx_strand_id
1 'polypeptide(L)'
;MDRILLTDMIAQVRFLDLDPFHLPPFETDFKDSILGFPVKGHAKFVNGTLRGLSRVNRFGDCSAPSWVNGNITVTCNLLIDDLDIVYDARVKYGLAPEVRVSVESRVGTCYAHMEATAAPGKAAVLRSFQITGLGDLDTKWSGLGPLNPYLRTINDGYRANIAGVVYSTFYSSYKVALDRSLSREPIPKP
;
A
#
# COMPACT_ATOMS: atom_id res chain seq x y z
N MET A 1 7.26 -14.92 -15.04
CA MET A 1 6.66 -13.98 -14.06
C MET A 1 6.42 -14.67 -12.72
N ASP A 2 5.67 -15.77 -12.67
CA ASP A 2 5.34 -16.44 -11.40
C ASP A 2 6.58 -16.80 -10.57
N ARG A 3 7.66 -17.31 -11.19
CA ARG A 3 8.96 -17.52 -10.54
C ARG A 3 9.49 -16.24 -9.90
N ILE A 4 9.58 -15.15 -10.67
CA ILE A 4 10.07 -13.84 -10.21
C ILE A 4 9.28 -13.37 -8.98
N LEU A 5 7.95 -13.46 -9.01
CA LEU A 5 7.10 -13.03 -7.90
C LEU A 5 7.26 -13.92 -6.67
N LEU A 6 7.33 -15.25 -6.85
CA LEU A 6 7.40 -16.21 -5.75
C LEU A 6 8.80 -16.40 -5.17
N THR A 7 9.86 -15.97 -5.87
CA THR A 7 11.24 -16.11 -5.37
C THR A 7 11.94 -14.78 -5.23
N ASP A 8 12.14 -14.08 -6.34
CA ASP A 8 13.02 -12.91 -6.39
C ASP A 8 12.36 -11.69 -5.72
N MET A 9 11.06 -11.50 -5.91
CA MET A 9 10.31 -10.42 -5.27
C MET A 9 10.22 -10.62 -3.75
N ILE A 10 9.91 -11.83 -3.28
CA ILE A 10 9.93 -12.14 -1.84
C ILE A 10 11.32 -11.87 -1.24
N ALA A 11 12.39 -12.25 -1.94
CA ALA A 11 13.75 -11.98 -1.49
C ALA A 11 14.05 -10.47 -1.42
N GLN A 12 13.59 -9.67 -2.40
CA GLN A 12 13.78 -8.21 -2.40
C GLN A 12 12.93 -7.51 -1.33
N VAL A 13 11.69 -7.94 -1.13
CA VAL A 13 10.81 -7.45 -0.06
C VAL A 13 11.46 -7.67 1.31
N ARG A 14 12.05 -8.84 1.55
CA ARG A 14 12.80 -9.12 2.78
C ARG A 14 14.08 -8.31 2.88
N PHE A 15 14.85 -8.20 1.79
CA PHE A 15 16.11 -7.46 1.79
C PHE A 15 15.93 -5.96 2.06
N LEU A 16 14.79 -5.41 1.66
CA LEU A 16 14.44 -4.00 1.83
C LEU A 16 13.58 -3.74 3.07
N ASP A 17 13.36 -4.75 3.93
CA ASP A 17 12.51 -4.66 5.13
C ASP A 17 11.11 -4.09 4.83
N LEU A 18 10.49 -4.58 3.76
CA LEU A 18 9.17 -4.12 3.31
C LEU A 18 8.01 -4.96 3.85
N ASP A 19 8.28 -6.02 4.61
CA ASP A 19 7.22 -6.83 5.20
C ASP A 19 7.67 -7.42 6.54
N PRO A 20 7.43 -6.73 7.68
CA PRO A 20 6.64 -5.49 7.80
C PRO A 20 7.37 -4.21 7.35
N PHE A 21 6.69 -3.35 6.58
CA PHE A 21 7.15 -2.00 6.24
C PHE A 21 6.71 -0.99 7.31
N HIS A 22 7.63 -0.10 7.70
CA HIS A 22 7.33 0.95 8.68
C HIS A 22 6.71 2.16 7.98
N LEU A 23 5.50 2.51 8.37
CA LEU A 23 4.77 3.63 7.78
C LEU A 23 5.10 4.94 8.51
N PRO A 24 5.19 6.07 7.77
CA PRO A 24 5.44 7.36 8.38
C PRO A 24 4.28 7.79 9.29
N PRO A 25 4.55 8.51 10.38
CA PRO A 25 3.50 9.10 11.18
C PRO A 25 2.74 10.15 10.36
N PHE A 26 1.45 10.32 10.66
CA PHE A 26 0.64 11.38 10.08
C PHE A 26 -0.35 11.93 11.10
N GLU A 27 -0.84 13.14 10.82
CA GLU A 27 -1.80 13.82 11.66
C GLU A 27 -2.99 14.24 10.79
N THR A 28 -4.19 14.23 11.35
CA THR A 28 -5.40 14.67 10.66
C THR A 28 -6.28 15.48 11.61
N ASP A 29 -6.75 16.60 11.09
CA ASP A 29 -7.76 17.42 11.75
C ASP A 29 -9.12 17.09 11.14
N PHE A 30 -10.12 16.92 12.00
CA PHE A 30 -11.49 16.67 11.58
C PHE A 30 -12.40 17.71 12.22
N LYS A 31 -13.43 18.12 11.47
CA LYS A 31 -14.42 19.09 11.90
C LYS A 31 -15.79 18.44 11.85
N ASP A 32 -16.57 18.68 12.88
CA ASP A 32 -17.95 18.23 12.97
C ASP A 32 -18.82 19.33 13.57
N SER A 33 -20.14 19.14 13.57
CA SER A 33 -21.10 20.00 14.25
C SER A 33 -21.98 19.17 15.17
N ILE A 34 -21.90 19.43 16.48
CA ILE A 34 -22.77 18.80 17.47
C ILE A 34 -23.80 19.83 17.90
N LEU A 35 -25.08 19.56 17.65
CA LEU A 35 -26.19 20.45 18.02
C LEU A 35 -26.02 21.89 17.47
N GLY A 36 -25.39 22.05 16.31
CA GLY A 36 -25.12 23.35 15.69
C GLY A 36 -23.84 24.04 16.17
N PHE A 37 -23.09 23.46 17.12
CA PHE A 37 -21.81 23.99 17.58
C PHE A 37 -20.63 23.30 16.87
N PRO A 38 -19.68 24.06 16.31
CA PRO A 38 -18.52 23.48 15.64
C PRO A 38 -17.61 22.79 16.66
N VAL A 39 -17.29 21.53 16.41
CA VAL A 39 -16.35 20.73 17.19
C VAL A 39 -15.15 20.39 16.32
N LYS A 40 -13.95 20.54 16.90
CA LYS A 40 -12.70 20.17 16.26
C LYS A 40 -12.16 18.89 16.90
N GLY A 41 -11.68 18.00 16.06
CA GLY A 41 -10.92 16.84 16.42
C GLY A 41 -9.53 16.87 15.81
N HIS A 42 -8.60 16.24 16.50
CA HIS A 42 -7.24 16.03 16.05
C HIS A 42 -6.83 14.61 16.39
N ALA A 43 -6.24 13.91 15.42
CA ALA A 43 -5.69 12.58 15.62
C ALA A 43 -4.25 12.51 15.09
N LYS A 44 -3.37 11.97 15.93
CA LYS A 44 -1.95 11.74 15.62
C LYS A 44 -1.67 10.25 15.58
N PHE A 45 -1.29 9.76 14.41
CA PHE A 45 -0.99 8.36 14.13
C PHE A 45 0.53 8.14 14.12
N VAL A 46 0.99 7.15 14.87
CA VAL A 46 2.40 6.81 15.07
C VAL A 46 2.60 5.29 15.07
N ASN A 47 3.85 4.85 15.00
CA ASN A 47 4.22 3.41 15.01
C ASN A 47 3.50 2.60 13.91
N GLY A 48 3.27 3.23 12.77
CA GLY A 48 2.57 2.62 11.65
C GLY A 48 3.34 1.44 11.08
N THR A 49 2.64 0.33 10.82
CA THR A 49 3.20 -0.86 10.20
C THR A 49 2.28 -1.35 9.10
N LEU A 50 2.84 -1.69 7.93
CA LEU A 50 2.15 -2.34 6.82
C LEU A 50 2.73 -3.74 6.60
N ARG A 51 1.86 -4.74 6.48
CA ARG A 51 2.22 -6.14 6.19
C ARG A 51 1.54 -6.63 4.93
N GLY A 52 2.11 -7.65 4.31
CA GLY A 52 1.55 -8.32 3.15
C GLY A 52 2.09 -7.85 1.81
N LEU A 53 3.10 -6.96 1.79
CA LEU A 53 3.77 -6.57 0.54
C LEU A 53 4.48 -7.77 -0.12
N SER A 54 4.78 -8.84 0.60
CA SER A 54 5.29 -10.08 -0.01
C SER A 54 4.22 -10.94 -0.70
N ARG A 55 2.92 -10.67 -0.45
CA ARG A 55 1.78 -11.45 -0.97
C ARG A 55 1.35 -10.98 -2.36
N VAL A 56 2.29 -10.98 -3.30
CA VAL A 56 2.05 -10.57 -4.68
C VAL A 56 1.93 -11.78 -5.60
N ASN A 57 0.91 -11.77 -6.44
CA ASN A 57 0.69 -12.79 -7.47
C ASN A 57 0.41 -12.14 -8.82
N ARG A 58 0.57 -12.92 -9.87
CA ARG A 58 0.14 -12.53 -11.21
C ARG A 58 -1.39 -12.61 -11.30
N PHE A 59 -2.01 -11.62 -11.95
CA PHE A 59 -3.43 -11.61 -12.28
C PHE A 59 -3.64 -11.84 -13.78
N GLY A 60 -4.06 -13.06 -14.14
CA GLY A 60 -4.23 -13.46 -15.55
C GLY A 60 -2.92 -13.57 -16.33
N ASP A 61 -2.99 -13.67 -17.65
CA ASP A 61 -1.81 -13.81 -18.49
C ASP A 61 -1.05 -12.49 -18.71
N CYS A 62 0.28 -12.58 -18.63
CA CYS A 62 1.13 -11.52 -19.15
C CYS A 62 1.02 -11.49 -20.68
N SER A 63 1.29 -10.34 -21.28
CA SER A 63 1.38 -10.26 -22.74
C SER A 63 2.48 -11.18 -23.26
N ALA A 64 2.31 -11.65 -24.50
CA ALA A 64 3.43 -12.23 -25.23
C ALA A 64 4.58 -11.20 -25.31
N PRO A 65 5.85 -11.63 -25.23
CA PRO A 65 6.98 -10.75 -25.51
C PRO A 65 6.84 -10.11 -26.89
N SER A 66 7.13 -8.82 -26.99
CA SER A 66 7.01 -8.08 -28.26
C SER A 66 8.12 -7.04 -28.40
N TRP A 67 8.48 -6.73 -29.65
CA TRP A 67 9.46 -5.69 -29.94
C TRP A 67 8.82 -4.30 -29.86
N VAL A 68 9.36 -3.46 -28.98
CA VAL A 68 8.96 -2.05 -28.81
C VAL A 68 10.23 -1.21 -28.81
N ASN A 69 10.41 -0.38 -29.83
CA ASN A 69 11.57 0.52 -29.97
C ASN A 69 12.93 -0.20 -29.82
N GLY A 70 13.05 -1.42 -30.36
CA GLY A 70 14.28 -2.22 -30.31
C GLY A 70 14.52 -2.99 -29.01
N ASN A 71 13.63 -2.87 -28.03
CA ASN A 71 13.64 -3.68 -26.81
C ASN A 71 12.52 -4.73 -26.85
N ILE A 72 12.70 -5.81 -26.10
CA ILE A 72 11.66 -6.81 -25.85
C ILE A 72 10.87 -6.34 -24.62
N THR A 73 9.55 -6.25 -24.74
CA THR A 73 8.66 -5.74 -23.70
C THR A 73 7.56 -6.76 -23.38
N VAL A 74 7.23 -6.88 -22.09
CA VAL A 74 6.13 -7.68 -21.56
C VAL A 74 5.33 -6.82 -20.57
N THR A 75 4.01 -6.89 -20.65
CA THR A 75 3.11 -6.30 -19.66
C THR A 75 2.45 -7.40 -18.83
N CYS A 76 2.24 -7.13 -17.55
CA CYS A 76 1.58 -8.06 -16.63
C CYS A 76 0.66 -7.28 -15.69
N ASN A 77 -0.48 -7.90 -15.37
CA ASN A 77 -1.29 -7.45 -14.25
C ASN A 77 -0.90 -8.26 -13.01
N LEU A 78 -0.87 -7.60 -11.86
CA LEU A 78 -0.53 -8.16 -10.57
C LEU A 78 -1.69 -7.93 -9.61
N LEU A 79 -1.79 -8.81 -8.64
CA LEU A 79 -2.64 -8.64 -7.47
C LEU A 79 -1.76 -8.70 -6.21
N ILE A 80 -2.11 -7.90 -5.22
CA ILE A 80 -1.43 -7.82 -3.93
C ILE A 80 -2.51 -7.95 -2.88
N ASP A 81 -2.49 -9.06 -2.13
CA ASP A 81 -3.60 -9.46 -1.27
C ASP A 81 -3.33 -9.22 0.22
N ASP A 82 -4.44 -9.04 0.93
CA ASP A 82 -4.51 -9.00 2.39
C ASP A 82 -3.53 -8.01 2.99
N LEU A 83 -3.55 -6.73 2.61
CA LEU A 83 -2.65 -5.78 3.28
C LEU A 83 -3.18 -5.46 4.68
N ASP A 84 -2.35 -5.67 5.70
CA ASP A 84 -2.71 -5.36 7.08
C ASP A 84 -1.92 -4.14 7.54
N ILE A 85 -2.64 -3.13 8.01
CA ILE A 85 -2.10 -1.86 8.52
C ILE A 85 -2.41 -1.78 10.01
N VAL A 86 -1.41 -1.44 10.82
CA VAL A 86 -1.58 -1.18 12.24
C VAL A 86 -0.99 0.18 12.58
N TYR A 87 -1.71 0.97 13.37
CA TYR A 87 -1.23 2.22 13.94
C TYR A 87 -1.61 2.34 15.42
N ASP A 88 -0.72 2.95 16.18
CA ASP A 88 -1.09 3.59 17.44
C ASP A 88 -1.54 5.02 17.14
N ALA A 89 -2.55 5.52 17.83
CA ALA A 89 -2.95 6.91 17.71
C ALA A 89 -3.32 7.58 19.03
N ARG A 90 -3.17 8.90 19.06
CA ARG A 90 -3.71 9.78 20.09
C ARG A 90 -4.81 10.61 19.47
N VAL A 91 -6.01 10.55 20.04
CA VAL A 91 -7.19 11.22 19.50
C VAL A 91 -7.77 12.15 20.54
N LYS A 92 -7.98 13.40 20.14
CA LYS A 92 -8.66 14.44 20.92
C LYS A 92 -9.85 14.96 20.13
N TYR A 93 -10.99 15.12 20.79
CA TYR A 93 -12.20 15.59 20.14
C TYR A 93 -13.04 16.48 21.05
N GLY A 94 -13.20 17.74 20.65
CA GLY A 94 -13.93 18.73 21.44
C GLY A 94 -13.39 18.85 22.87
N LEU A 95 -14.28 18.74 23.85
CA LEU A 95 -13.97 18.80 25.28
C LEU A 95 -13.62 17.43 25.89
N ALA A 96 -13.70 16.34 25.11
CA ALA A 96 -13.36 15.01 25.61
C ALA A 96 -11.85 14.91 25.90
N PRO A 97 -11.44 14.09 26.89
CA PRO A 97 -10.03 13.84 27.15
C PRO A 97 -9.37 13.21 25.92
N GLU A 98 -8.07 13.46 25.76
CA GLU A 98 -7.27 12.73 24.77
C GLU A 98 -7.17 11.26 25.18
N VAL A 99 -7.39 10.37 24.21
CA VAL A 99 -7.31 8.91 24.41
C VAL A 99 -6.27 8.29 23.50
N ARG A 100 -5.65 7.21 23.97
CA ARG A 100 -4.79 6.35 23.15
C ARG A 100 -5.64 5.25 22.52
N VAL A 101 -5.49 5.06 21.22
CA VAL A 101 -6.25 4.09 20.44
C VAL A 101 -5.31 3.24 19.60
N SER A 102 -5.73 2.01 19.32
CA SER A 102 -5.12 1.15 18.30
C SER A 102 -6.06 1.08 17.10
N VAL A 103 -5.48 1.19 15.91
CA VAL A 103 -6.20 1.15 14.63
C VAL A 103 -5.63 0.01 13.81
N GLU A 104 -6.49 -0.94 13.46
CA GLU A 104 -6.16 -2.06 12.59
C GLU A 104 -6.99 -1.94 11.32
N SER A 105 -6.35 -1.85 10.16
CA SER A 105 -7.03 -1.82 8.88
C SER A 105 -6.60 -2.98 7.99
N ARG A 106 -7.57 -3.58 7.32
CA ARG A 106 -7.32 -4.54 6.24
C ARG A 106 -7.70 -3.89 4.93
N VAL A 107 -6.75 -3.83 3.99
CA VAL A 107 -7.03 -3.49 2.60
C VAL A 107 -7.30 -4.79 1.86
N GLY A 108 -8.42 -4.86 1.14
CA GLY A 108 -8.69 -5.94 0.20
C GLY A 108 -7.68 -5.95 -0.95
N THR A 109 -7.90 -6.85 -1.91
CA THR A 109 -7.02 -7.03 -3.08
C THR A 109 -6.71 -5.71 -3.80
N CYS A 110 -5.43 -5.38 -3.91
CA CYS A 110 -4.94 -4.31 -4.75
C CYS A 110 -4.58 -4.86 -6.13
N TYR A 111 -4.97 -4.14 -7.18
CA TYR A 111 -4.61 -4.47 -8.55
C TYR A 111 -3.51 -3.52 -9.03
N ALA A 112 -2.55 -4.07 -9.75
CA ALA A 112 -1.49 -3.30 -10.35
C ALA A 112 -1.22 -3.73 -11.79
N HIS A 113 -0.72 -2.79 -12.59
CA HIS A 113 -0.22 -3.02 -13.92
C HIS A 113 1.28 -2.70 -13.94
N MET A 114 2.05 -3.56 -14.60
CA MET A 114 3.48 -3.35 -14.81
C MET A 114 3.89 -3.60 -16.25
N GLU A 115 4.93 -2.88 -16.66
CA GLU A 115 5.63 -3.08 -17.92
C GLU A 115 7.12 -3.33 -17.64
N ALA A 116 7.62 -4.47 -18.09
CA ALA A 116 9.05 -4.80 -18.04
C ALA A 116 9.62 -4.75 -19.45
N THR A 117 10.84 -4.25 -19.59
CA THR A 117 11.53 -4.16 -20.89
C THR A 117 13.00 -4.55 -20.77
N ALA A 118 13.55 -5.14 -21.81
CA ALA A 118 14.96 -5.53 -21.88
C ALA A 118 15.50 -5.36 -23.30
N ALA A 119 16.72 -4.85 -23.43
CA ALA A 119 17.48 -5.05 -24.66
C ALA A 119 17.77 -6.55 -24.84
N PRO A 120 17.94 -7.06 -26.07
CA PRO A 120 18.15 -8.48 -26.31
C PRO A 120 19.36 -9.03 -25.54
N GLY A 121 19.13 -10.06 -24.73
CA GLY A 121 20.18 -10.68 -23.90
C GLY A 121 20.64 -9.84 -22.69
N LYS A 122 19.93 -8.76 -22.36
CA LYS A 122 20.16 -7.96 -21.15
C LYS A 122 19.11 -8.26 -20.09
N ALA A 123 19.42 -7.86 -18.85
CA ALA A 123 18.49 -7.94 -17.74
C ALA A 123 17.25 -7.07 -18.00
N ALA A 124 16.09 -7.55 -17.56
CA ALA A 124 14.86 -6.77 -17.60
C ALA A 124 14.90 -5.63 -16.57
N VAL A 125 14.27 -4.51 -16.92
CA VAL A 125 14.02 -3.38 -16.02
C VAL A 125 12.54 -3.05 -16.02
N LEU A 126 12.06 -2.51 -14.90
CA LEU A 126 10.70 -2.03 -14.74
C LEU A 126 10.56 -0.68 -15.44
N ARG A 127 9.84 -0.66 -16.56
CA ARG A 127 9.54 0.56 -17.30
C ARG A 127 8.40 1.34 -16.67
N SER A 128 7.33 0.65 -16.28
CA SER A 128 6.18 1.27 -15.63
C SER A 128 5.60 0.35 -14.56
N PHE A 129 5.03 0.96 -13.52
CA PHE A 129 4.27 0.30 -12.47
C PHE A 129 3.19 1.25 -12.00
N GLN A 130 1.96 0.77 -11.96
CA GLN A 130 0.78 1.55 -11.63
C GLN A 130 -0.16 0.70 -10.79
N ILE A 131 -0.61 1.23 -9.66
CA ILE A 131 -1.74 0.65 -8.92
C ILE A 131 -3.00 1.08 -9.67
N THR A 132 -3.76 0.12 -10.18
CA THR A 132 -4.99 0.35 -10.96
C THR A 132 -6.25 0.28 -10.11
N GLY A 133 -6.17 -0.32 -8.92
CA GLY A 133 -7.23 -0.30 -7.93
C GLY A 133 -6.71 -0.67 -6.55
N LEU A 134 -7.17 0.04 -5.51
CA LEU A 134 -7.03 -0.38 -4.12
C LEU A 134 -8.32 -1.09 -3.70
N GLY A 135 -8.17 -2.22 -3.01
CA GLY A 135 -9.32 -2.91 -2.43
C GLY A 135 -9.96 -2.10 -1.30
N ASP A 136 -11.15 -2.52 -0.90
CA ASP A 136 -11.89 -1.89 0.18
C ASP A 136 -11.07 -1.91 1.49
N LEU A 137 -11.16 -0.80 2.23
CA LEU A 137 -10.52 -0.67 3.52
C LEU A 137 -11.51 -1.03 4.63
N ASP A 138 -11.33 -2.19 5.26
CA ASP A 138 -11.97 -2.50 6.55
C ASP A 138 -11.12 -1.91 7.68
N THR A 139 -11.72 -1.31 8.71
CA THR A 139 -10.97 -0.66 9.79
C THR A 139 -11.64 -0.88 11.14
N LYS A 140 -10.85 -1.35 12.10
CA LYS A 140 -11.23 -1.62 13.48
C LYS A 140 -10.48 -0.68 14.40
N TRP A 141 -11.22 -0.15 15.37
CA TRP A 141 -10.71 0.79 16.35
C TRP A 141 -10.86 0.20 17.76
N SER A 142 -9.81 0.29 18.55
CA SER A 142 -9.78 -0.15 19.94
C SER A 142 -9.33 0.99 20.85
N GLY A 143 -9.92 1.08 22.05
CA GLY A 143 -9.51 2.08 23.05
C GLY A 143 -10.16 3.47 22.93
N LEU A 144 -11.17 3.63 22.07
CA LEU A 144 -11.85 4.92 21.87
C LEU A 144 -12.60 5.43 23.12
N GLY A 145 -13.15 4.53 23.94
CA GLY A 145 -13.84 4.88 25.19
C GLY A 145 -14.91 5.97 24.99
N PRO A 146 -14.77 7.16 25.60
CA PRO A 146 -15.73 8.26 25.46
C PRO A 146 -15.83 8.80 24.03
N LEU A 147 -14.90 8.48 23.13
CA LEU A 147 -14.92 8.90 21.73
C LEU A 147 -15.70 7.97 20.81
N ASN A 148 -16.24 6.85 21.30
CA ASN A 148 -17.05 5.90 20.50
C ASN A 148 -18.17 6.57 19.67
N PRO A 149 -18.94 7.54 20.20
CA PRO A 149 -19.97 8.22 19.40
C PRO A 149 -19.45 8.98 18.18
N TYR A 150 -18.16 9.31 18.14
CA TYR A 150 -17.52 10.10 17.09
C TYR A 150 -16.68 9.26 16.13
N LEU A 151 -16.73 7.93 16.26
CA LEU A 151 -15.95 6.99 15.46
C LEU A 151 -16.09 7.25 13.97
N ARG A 152 -17.29 7.56 13.48
CA ARG A 152 -17.51 7.84 12.04
C ARG A 152 -16.61 8.98 11.55
N THR A 153 -16.68 10.14 12.21
CA THR A 153 -15.91 11.33 11.83
C THR A 153 -14.39 11.09 11.95
N ILE A 154 -13.97 10.38 13.01
CA ILE A 154 -12.56 9.99 13.20
C ILE A 154 -12.08 9.06 12.07
N ASN A 155 -12.89 8.06 11.73
CA ASN A 155 -12.60 7.08 10.69
C ASN A 155 -12.55 7.71 9.30
N ASP A 156 -13.42 8.69 9.01
CA ASP A 156 -13.40 9.43 7.74
C ASP A 156 -12.09 10.23 7.60
N GLY A 157 -11.62 10.89 8.67
CA GLY A 157 -10.34 11.59 8.70
C GLY A 157 -9.12 10.66 8.53
N TYR A 158 -9.18 9.46 9.09
CA TYR A 158 -8.17 8.41 8.87
C TYR A 158 -8.16 7.93 7.42
N ARG A 159 -9.33 7.58 6.87
CA ARG A 159 -9.51 7.09 5.49
C ARG A 159 -9.02 8.08 4.43
N ALA A 160 -9.23 9.37 4.67
CA ALA A 160 -8.77 10.43 3.77
C ALA A 160 -7.24 10.47 3.59
N ASN A 161 -6.48 9.98 4.57
CA ASN A 161 -5.01 10.04 4.57
C ASN A 161 -4.37 8.68 4.25
N ILE A 162 -4.94 7.58 4.76
CA ILE A 162 -4.27 6.27 4.71
C ILE A 162 -4.07 5.76 3.27
N ALA A 163 -4.98 6.07 2.36
CA ALA A 163 -4.83 5.70 0.95
C ALA A 163 -3.55 6.32 0.34
N GLY A 164 -3.26 7.59 0.66
CA GLY A 164 -2.05 8.28 0.20
C GLY A 164 -0.77 7.64 0.75
N VAL A 165 -0.80 7.20 2.01
CA VAL A 165 0.31 6.48 2.67
C VAL A 165 0.55 5.11 2.02
N VAL A 166 -0.51 4.38 1.67
CA VAL A 166 -0.40 3.10 0.95
C VAL A 166 0.15 3.31 -0.46
N TYR A 167 -0.37 4.29 -1.21
CA TYR A 167 0.15 4.62 -2.54
C TYR A 167 1.62 5.03 -2.51
N SER A 168 2.03 5.86 -1.56
CA SER A 168 3.43 6.30 -1.47
C SER A 168 4.36 5.12 -1.21
N THR A 169 3.93 4.12 -0.43
CA THR A 169 4.67 2.88 -0.20
C THR A 169 4.85 2.09 -1.50
N PHE A 170 3.79 1.96 -2.30
CA PHE A 170 3.85 1.28 -3.60
C PHE A 170 4.78 1.98 -4.60
N TYR A 171 4.72 3.29 -4.69
CA TYR A 171 5.49 4.07 -5.67
C TYR A 171 6.93 4.38 -5.24
N SER A 172 7.30 4.07 -3.99
CA SER A 172 8.66 4.20 -3.48
C SER A 172 9.36 2.83 -3.39
N SER A 173 9.49 2.26 -2.20
CA SER A 173 10.32 1.09 -1.93
C SER A 173 9.81 -0.18 -2.61
N TYR A 174 8.50 -0.34 -2.76
CA TYR A 174 7.92 -1.51 -3.42
C TYR A 174 8.28 -1.57 -4.90
N LYS A 175 8.20 -0.42 -5.60
CA LYS A 175 8.63 -0.31 -7.00
C LYS A 175 10.11 -0.69 -7.18
N VAL A 176 10.96 -0.30 -6.23
CA VAL A 176 12.39 -0.67 -6.23
C VAL A 176 12.57 -2.18 -6.04
N ALA A 177 11.81 -2.80 -5.13
CA ALA A 177 11.84 -4.25 -4.93
C ALA A 177 11.43 -4.99 -6.22
N LEU A 178 10.36 -4.53 -6.87
CA LEU A 178 9.86 -5.09 -8.12
C LEU A 178 10.89 -4.97 -9.24
N ASP A 179 11.47 -3.79 -9.45
CA ASP A 179 12.52 -3.57 -10.46
C ASP A 179 13.72 -4.49 -10.26
N ARG A 180 14.22 -4.60 -9.03
CA ARG A 180 15.33 -5.49 -8.69
C ARG A 180 14.98 -6.96 -8.92
N SER A 181 13.73 -7.36 -8.67
CA SER A 181 13.30 -8.75 -8.90
C SER A 181 13.35 -9.12 -10.39
N LEU A 182 13.02 -8.18 -11.28
CA LEU A 182 13.01 -8.41 -12.74
C LEU A 182 14.41 -8.56 -13.32
N SER A 183 15.40 -7.88 -12.74
CA SER A 183 16.78 -7.87 -13.26
C SER A 183 17.48 -9.23 -13.27
N ARG A 184 16.90 -10.25 -12.62
CA ARG A 184 17.49 -11.59 -12.48
C ARG A 184 17.17 -12.53 -13.64
N GLU A 185 16.21 -12.18 -14.49
CA GLU A 185 15.87 -12.97 -15.67
C GLU A 185 15.84 -12.11 -16.95
N PRO A 186 16.43 -12.57 -18.05
CA PRO A 186 16.20 -11.96 -19.34
C PRO A 186 14.77 -12.24 -19.82
N ILE A 187 14.18 -11.28 -20.54
CA ILE A 187 12.87 -11.49 -21.19
C ILE A 187 13.07 -12.47 -22.37
N PRO A 188 12.25 -13.54 -22.48
CA PRO A 188 12.29 -14.44 -23.62
C PRO A 188 12.08 -13.68 -24.94
N LYS A 189 12.78 -14.09 -26.00
CA LYS A 189 12.52 -13.55 -27.33
C LYS A 189 11.13 -13.97 -27.81
N PRO A 190 10.43 -13.12 -28.58
CA PRO A 190 9.18 -13.49 -29.24
C PRO A 190 9.36 -14.70 -30.17
#